data_AF-A0A7D3WR58-F1
#
_entry.id   AF-A0A7D3WR58-F1
#
_cell.length_a   1.000
_cell.length_b   1.000
_cell.length_c   1.000
_cell.angle_alpha   90.00
_cell.angle_beta   90.00
_cell.angle_gamma   90.00
#
_symmetry.space_group_name_H-M   'P 1'
#
loop_
_entity.id
_entity.type
_entity.pdbx_description
1 polymer ?
#
loop_
_entity_poly.entity_id
_entity_poly.type
_entity_poly.pdbx_seq_one_letter_code
_entity_poly.pdbx_strand_id
1 'polypeptide(L)'
;MSSNTDFYFVVGQKLTPFQARAAAGRPLTPAQVKAYGTLGGVPSLDGKYTVFGEVIEGLDVVDKIAREPVDPQDKWPLNDVAMKVEVLK
;
A
#
# COMPACT_ATOMS: atom_id res chain seq x y z
N MET A 1 1.68 -3.57 13.92
CA MET A 1 2.98 -3.03 14.35
C MET A 1 3.96 -3.33 13.23
N SER A 2 4.71 -2.34 12.76
CA SER A 2 5.71 -2.51 11.69
C SER A 2 7.04 -2.91 12.31
N SER A 3 7.69 -3.95 11.79
CA SER A 3 9.11 -4.23 12.07
C SER A 3 10.00 -3.54 11.04
N ASN A 4 11.30 -3.39 11.35
CA ASN A 4 12.32 -2.95 10.40
C ASN A 4 12.71 -4.04 9.39
N THR A 5 12.19 -5.25 9.56
CA THR A 5 12.40 -6.41 8.67
C THR A 5 11.28 -6.61 7.66
N ASP A 6 10.20 -5.82 7.77
CA ASP A 6 9.00 -6.01 6.97
C ASP A 6 8.94 -4.99 5.84
N PHE A 7 8.31 -5.37 4.74
CA PHE A 7 7.90 -4.43 3.70
C PHE A 7 6.42 -4.62 3.40
N TYR A 8 5.82 -3.60 2.79
CA TYR A 8 4.40 -3.57 2.47
C TYR A 8 4.21 -3.34 0.99
N PHE A 9 3.28 -4.08 0.38
CA PHE A 9 2.66 -3.65 -0.86
C PHE A 9 1.59 -2.62 -0.55
N VAL A 10 1.67 -1.45 -1.18
CA VAL A 10 0.69 -0.38 -0.99
C VAL A 10 -0.18 -0.31 -2.24
N VAL A 11 -1.41 -0.83 -2.12
CA VAL A 11 -2.42 -0.71 -3.18
C VAL A 11 -3.24 0.54 -2.92
N GLY A 12 -2.85 1.63 -3.61
CA GLY A 12 -3.52 2.92 -3.49
C GLY A 12 -4.87 2.95 -4.20
N GLN A 13 -5.86 3.60 -3.59
CA GLN A 13 -7.15 3.87 -4.24
C GLN A 13 -7.21 5.32 -4.72
N LYS A 14 -8.03 5.59 -5.74
CA LYS A 14 -8.33 6.95 -6.16
C LYS A 14 -9.18 7.64 -5.11
N LEU A 15 -8.75 8.83 -4.69
CA LEU A 15 -9.40 9.59 -3.64
C LEU A 15 -9.95 10.89 -4.20
N THR A 16 -11.12 11.29 -3.73
CA THR A 16 -11.61 12.66 -3.95
C THR A 16 -10.66 13.66 -3.24
N PRO A 17 -10.61 14.93 -3.69
CA PRO A 17 -9.80 15.95 -3.02
C PRO A 17 -10.07 16.09 -1.52
N PHE A 18 -11.33 15.92 -1.10
CA PHE A 18 -11.72 15.95 0.30
C PHE A 18 -11.14 14.76 1.07
N GLN A 19 -11.30 13.54 0.55
CA GLN A 19 -10.76 12.32 1.18
C GLN A 19 -9.23 12.36 1.27
N ALA A 20 -8.55 12.80 0.22
CA ALA A 20 -7.10 12.89 0.20
C ALA A 20 -6.57 13.84 1.29
N ARG A 21 -7.19 15.02 1.42
CA ARG A 21 -6.83 16.01 2.45
C ARG A 21 -7.12 15.50 3.86
N ALA A 22 -8.26 14.84 4.07
CA ALA A 22 -8.62 14.27 5.36
C ALA A 22 -7.64 13.16 5.79
N ALA A 23 -7.22 12.30 4.85
CA ALA A 23 -6.31 11.19 5.14
C ALA A 23 -4.85 11.62 5.35
N ALA A 24 -4.39 12.70 4.70
CA ALA A 24 -2.99 13.10 4.72
C ALA A 24 -2.50 13.62 6.07
N GLY A 25 -3.41 14.18 6.90
CA GLY A 25 -3.04 14.84 8.16
C GLY A 25 -2.11 16.06 7.99
N ARG A 26 -1.91 16.54 6.76
CA ARG A 26 -1.08 17.70 6.40
C ARG A 26 -1.67 18.43 5.19
N PRO A 27 -1.32 19.71 4.96
CA PRO A 27 -1.71 20.41 3.74
C PRO A 27 -1.13 19.71 2.50
N LEU A 28 -1.98 19.41 1.53
CA LEU A 28 -1.58 18.85 0.23
C LEU A 28 -1.47 19.96 -0.82
N THR A 29 -0.43 19.88 -1.65
CA THR A 29 -0.27 20.74 -2.83
C THR A 29 -1.33 20.41 -3.89
N PRO A 30 -1.66 21.34 -4.81
CA PRO A 30 -2.58 21.05 -5.91
C PRO A 30 -2.15 19.84 -6.76
N ALA A 31 -0.83 19.66 -6.96
CA ALA A 31 -0.27 18.53 -7.68
C ALA A 31 -0.51 17.19 -6.94
N GLN A 32 -0.30 17.15 -5.63
CA GLN A 32 -0.55 15.95 -4.82
C GLN A 32 -2.04 15.59 -4.78
N VAL A 33 -2.91 16.58 -4.61
CA VAL A 33 -4.37 16.35 -4.66
C VAL A 33 -4.79 15.75 -6.00
N LYS A 34 -4.25 16.27 -7.11
CA LYS A 34 -4.50 15.73 -8.45
C LYS A 34 -3.99 14.29 -8.57
N ALA A 35 -2.77 14.02 -8.10
CA ALA A 35 -2.16 12.69 -8.16
C ALA A 35 -3.00 11.63 -7.45
N TYR A 36 -3.49 11.90 -6.22
CA TYR A 36 -4.36 10.96 -5.51
C TYR A 36 -5.71 10.75 -6.19
N GLY A 37 -6.20 11.73 -6.96
CA GLY A 37 -7.44 11.58 -7.73
C GLY A 37 -7.25 10.76 -9.02
N THR A 38 -6.07 10.80 -9.63
CA THR A 38 -5.83 10.17 -10.94
C THR A 38 -5.11 8.84 -10.86
N LEU A 39 -4.03 8.78 -10.07
CA LEU A 39 -3.16 7.61 -9.90
C LEU A 39 -3.59 6.79 -8.68
N GLY A 40 -4.20 7.45 -7.69
CA GLY A 40 -4.49 6.86 -6.39
C GLY A 40 -3.31 6.99 -5.43
N GLY A 41 -3.44 6.38 -4.26
CA GLY A 41 -2.39 6.35 -3.24
C GLY A 41 -2.94 6.22 -1.83
N VAL A 42 -2.05 6.29 -0.85
CA VAL A 42 -2.41 6.23 0.58
C VAL A 42 -1.74 7.41 1.30
N PRO A 43 -2.36 8.61 1.28
CA PRO A 43 -1.75 9.85 1.77
C PRO A 43 -1.26 9.80 3.22
N SER A 44 -1.87 8.94 4.04
CA SER A 44 -1.56 8.77 5.46
C SER A 44 -0.20 8.11 5.72
N LEU A 45 0.40 7.45 4.71
CA LEU A 45 1.70 6.77 4.78
C LEU A 45 2.86 7.65 4.29
N ASP A 46 2.58 8.63 3.44
CA ASP A 46 3.60 9.53 2.91
C ASP A 46 4.34 10.27 4.03
N GLY A 47 5.68 10.27 3.95
CA GLY A 47 6.56 10.86 4.96
C GLY A 47 6.77 9.97 6.19
N LYS A 48 6.07 8.84 6.30
CA LYS A 48 6.26 7.84 7.37
C LYS A 48 7.00 6.60 6.89
N TYR A 49 6.84 6.24 5.62
CA TYR A 49 7.48 5.07 5.01
C TYR A 49 8.26 5.47 3.77
N THR A 50 9.40 4.80 3.55
CA THR A 50 10.23 5.00 2.35
C THR A 50 9.80 4.03 1.26
N VAL A 51 9.42 4.56 0.11
CA VAL A 51 9.16 3.75 -1.08
C VAL A 51 10.50 3.39 -1.72
N PHE A 52 10.79 2.09 -1.87
CA PHE A 52 12.05 1.59 -2.46
C PHE A 52 11.87 0.88 -3.81
N GLY A 53 10.62 0.71 -4.27
CA GLY A 53 10.32 0.05 -5.53
C GLY A 53 8.84 0.09 -5.88
N GLU A 54 8.51 -0.37 -7.07
CA GLU A 54 7.14 -0.51 -7.58
C GLU A 54 6.93 -1.91 -8.19
N VAL A 55 5.68 -2.36 -8.19
CA VAL A 55 5.30 -3.63 -8.80
C VAL A 55 5.09 -3.39 -10.29
N ILE A 56 5.95 -3.99 -11.12
CA ILE A 56 5.88 -3.86 -12.58
C ILE A 56 4.91 -4.87 -13.22
N GLU A 57 4.72 -6.03 -12.59
CA GLU A 57 3.87 -7.13 -13.06
C GLU A 57 3.25 -7.88 -11.86
N GLY A 58 2.09 -8.52 -12.06
CA GLY A 58 1.46 -9.35 -11.03
C GLY A 58 0.65 -8.60 -9.97
N LEU A 59 0.12 -7.40 -10.29
CA LEU A 59 -0.80 -6.67 -9.39
C LEU A 59 -2.04 -7.49 -8.99
N ASP A 60 -2.52 -8.38 -9.87
CA ASP A 60 -3.63 -9.28 -9.57
C ASP A 60 -3.27 -10.33 -8.51
N VAL A 61 -2.00 -10.73 -8.43
CA VAL A 61 -1.48 -11.63 -7.39
C VAL A 61 -1.44 -10.91 -6.05
N VAL A 62 -0.97 -9.64 -6.03
CA VAL A 62 -1.02 -8.80 -4.83
C VAL A 62 -2.45 -8.67 -4.32
N ASP A 63 -3.42 -8.43 -5.20
CA ASP A 63 -4.84 -8.35 -4.85
C ASP A 63 -5.40 -9.67 -4.30
N LYS A 64 -4.94 -10.83 -4.82
CA LYS A 64 -5.33 -12.15 -4.29
C LYS A 64 -4.79 -12.36 -2.89
N ILE A 65 -3.51 -12.05 -2.65
CA ILE A 65 -2.89 -12.15 -1.31
C ILE A 65 -3.63 -11.26 -0.31
N ALA A 66 -3.99 -10.03 -0.70
CA ALA A 66 -4.72 -9.10 0.15
C ALA A 66 -6.15 -9.55 0.52
N ARG A 67 -6.70 -10.56 -0.18
CA ARG A 67 -8.03 -11.13 0.06
C ARG A 67 -7.99 -12.47 0.80
N GLU A 68 -6.82 -12.97 1.14
CA GLU A 68 -6.72 -14.21 1.92
C GLU A 68 -7.48 -14.05 3.25
N PRO A 69 -8.27 -15.07 3.65
CA PRO A 69 -8.94 -15.08 4.93
C PRO A 69 -7.92 -14.91 6.06
N VAL A 70 -8.24 -14.03 7.01
CA VAL A 70 -7.41 -13.78 8.20
C VAL A 70 -8.10 -14.25 9.46
N ASP A 71 -7.32 -14.63 10.45
CA ASP A 71 -7.81 -14.90 11.78
C ASP A 71 -8.44 -13.60 12.38
N PRO A 72 -9.64 -13.68 12.97
CA PRO A 72 -10.32 -12.50 13.49
C PRO A 72 -9.58 -11.79 14.62
N GLN A 73 -8.81 -12.51 15.43
CA GLN A 73 -8.17 -12.03 16.65
C GLN A 73 -6.82 -11.37 16.38
N ASP A 74 -5.92 -12.02 15.63
CA ASP A 74 -4.56 -11.52 15.38
C ASP A 74 -4.35 -10.91 13.98
N LYS A 75 -5.31 -11.08 13.07
CA LYS A 75 -5.26 -10.65 11.67
C LYS A 75 -4.18 -11.34 10.83
N TRP A 76 -3.64 -12.45 11.29
CA TRP A 76 -2.73 -13.29 10.51
C TRP A 76 -3.50 -14.08 9.45
N PRO A 77 -2.96 -14.33 8.26
CA PRO A 77 -3.60 -15.20 7.25
C PRO A 77 -3.87 -16.61 7.80
N LEU A 78 -5.05 -17.16 7.53
CA LEU A 78 -5.38 -18.55 7.90
C LEU A 78 -4.51 -19.56 7.14
N ASN A 79 -4.07 -19.20 5.93
CA ASN A 79 -3.15 -19.97 5.12
C ASN A 79 -1.89 -19.14 4.89
N ASP A 80 -0.73 -19.70 5.22
CA ASP A 80 0.55 -19.01 5.01
C ASP A 80 0.86 -18.84 3.53
N VAL A 81 1.23 -17.62 3.14
CA VAL A 81 1.64 -17.27 1.78
C VAL A 81 3.17 -17.23 1.74
N ALA A 82 3.78 -18.30 1.23
CA ALA A 82 5.23 -18.37 1.09
C ALA A 82 5.75 -17.49 -0.07
N MET A 83 6.94 -16.91 0.11
CA MET A 83 7.59 -16.08 -0.90
C MET A 83 8.98 -16.65 -1.25
N LYS A 84 9.32 -16.62 -2.54
CA LYS A 84 10.68 -16.84 -3.04
C LYS A 84 11.20 -15.55 -3.65
N VAL A 85 12.42 -15.17 -3.31
CA VAL A 85 13.05 -13.93 -3.79
C VAL A 85 14.23 -14.27 -4.69
N GLU A 86 14.27 -13.64 -5.86
CA GLU A 86 15.38 -13.75 -6.81
C GLU A 86 15.80 -12.34 -7.25
N VAL A 87 17.10 -12.09 -7.25
CA VAL A 87 17.67 -10.83 -7.74
C VAL A 87 18.04 -11.02 -9.20
N LEU A 88 17.36 -10.32 -10.10
CA LEU A 88 17.67 -10.31 -11.52
C LEU A 88 19.02 -9.61 -11.75
N LYS A 89 19.87 -10.19 -12.58
CA LYS A 89 21.19 -9.65 -12.95
C LYS A 89 21.11 -8.78 -14.18
#